data_AF-A0A7S0XU73-F1
#
_entry.id   AF-A0A7S0XU73-F1
#
_cell.length_a   1.000
_cell.length_b   1.000
_cell.length_c   1.000
_cell.angle_alpha   90.00
_cell.angle_beta   90.00
_cell.angle_gamma   90.00
#
_symmetry.space_group_name_H-M   'P 1'
#
loop_
_entity.id
_entity.type
_entity.pdbx_description
1 polymer ?
#
loop_
_entity_poly.entity_id
_entity_poly.type
_entity_poly.pdbx_seq_one_letter_code
_entity_poly.pdbx_strand_id
1 'polypeptide(L)'
;FFCIPASMLRPLAIAALLGAGGAAAFAPSPSLLSGLSTHSKAPLIARSPRPSASAGGGVSGMKAALSALLFDCDGVLADTERDGHRIAFNLAFEENDLKKPDGELMVWDEKLYGKLVETGGGKERMMAYWEMIGWEEGDWELAKKLHERKTKIFSDLIASGKIPLRDGVVRLVDEALKEDVKVAVCSTSNEKAVAQIVKMMGDDRASKIQIFAGDVVQFKKPAPDVYELAANTLKVKPEDCMVIEDSCIGLAAAKAAKMSCIVTKSTYTQDEEFEDAELVVDDLESANVDIVTCEGLTQSTQWEDWGIDKDIQNANVGRGRW
;
A
#
# COMPACT_ATOMS: atom_id res chain seq x y z
N PHE A 1 -27.60 11.06 4.60
CA PHE A 1 -28.11 11.11 5.99
C PHE A 1 -28.92 9.87 6.28
N PHE A 2 -28.30 8.89 6.95
CA PHE A 2 -28.98 7.85 7.74
C PHE A 2 -28.00 7.48 8.86
N CYS A 3 -28.40 7.73 10.10
CA CYS A 3 -27.62 7.46 11.31
C CYS A 3 -27.69 5.97 11.65
N ILE A 4 -26.54 5.37 11.96
CA ILE A 4 -26.46 4.08 12.65
C ILE A 4 -26.40 4.38 14.17
N PRO A 5 -27.13 3.65 15.05
CA PRO A 5 -27.20 3.98 16.48
C PRO A 5 -25.91 3.65 17.24
N ALA A 6 -25.53 4.53 18.16
CA ALA A 6 -24.33 4.51 19.00
C ALA A 6 -24.33 3.46 20.13
N SER A 7 -24.94 2.28 19.95
CA SER A 7 -25.04 1.25 21.00
C SER A 7 -24.18 0.00 20.77
N MET A 8 -23.25 0.01 19.81
CA MET A 8 -22.35 -1.13 19.52
C MET A 8 -20.86 -0.90 19.72
N LEU A 9 -20.42 0.24 20.27
CA LEU A 9 -19.02 0.45 20.64
C LEU A 9 -18.83 0.10 22.12
N ARG A 10 -18.30 -1.09 22.40
CA ARG A 10 -17.75 -1.42 23.73
C ARG A 10 -16.35 -0.81 23.85
N PRO A 11 -16.03 -0.12 24.96
CA PRO A 11 -14.68 0.39 25.17
C PRO A 11 -13.74 -0.75 25.58
N LEU A 12 -12.66 -0.94 24.82
CA LEU A 12 -11.49 -1.72 25.25
C LEU A 12 -10.69 -0.87 26.24
N ALA A 13 -10.69 -1.30 27.49
CA ALA A 13 -9.93 -0.69 28.58
C ALA A 13 -8.42 -0.93 28.37
N ILE A 14 -7.65 0.13 28.19
CA ILE A 14 -6.18 0.11 28.25
C ILE A 14 -5.79 0.07 29.72
N ALA A 15 -5.33 -1.09 30.20
CA ALA A 15 -4.73 -1.24 31.52
C ALA A 15 -3.19 -1.16 31.43
N ALA A 16 -2.62 -0.35 32.31
CA ALA A 16 -1.20 -0.07 32.45
C ALA A 16 -0.37 -1.27 32.94
N LEU A 17 0.86 -1.39 32.43
CA LEU A 17 1.93 -2.17 33.03
C LEU A 17 3.23 -1.35 33.02
N LEU A 18 3.50 -0.71 34.16
CA LEU A 18 4.81 -0.24 34.56
C LEU A 18 5.54 -1.41 35.23
N GLY A 19 6.61 -1.91 34.60
CA GLY A 19 7.52 -2.92 35.15
C GLY A 19 8.94 -2.39 35.17
N ALA A 20 9.50 -2.29 36.39
CA ALA A 20 10.77 -1.66 36.72
C ALA A 20 12.01 -2.34 36.09
N GLY A 21 13.04 -1.52 35.88
CA GLY A 21 14.33 -1.90 35.32
C GLY A 21 15.21 -2.77 36.21
N GLY A 22 16.23 -3.35 35.55
CA GLY A 22 17.36 -4.03 36.16
C GLY A 22 18.50 -4.08 35.16
N ALA A 23 19.47 -3.19 35.31
CA ALA A 23 20.71 -3.16 34.55
C ALA A 23 21.71 -4.17 35.11
N ALA A 24 22.47 -4.84 34.24
CA ALA A 24 23.85 -5.24 34.51
C ALA A 24 24.59 -5.53 33.20
N ALA A 25 25.55 -4.67 32.89
CA ALA A 25 26.58 -4.88 31.88
C ALA A 25 27.58 -5.95 32.34
N PHE A 26 28.18 -6.69 31.40
CA PHE A 26 29.61 -7.03 31.43
C PHE A 26 30.04 -7.64 30.08
N ALA A 27 31.06 -7.04 29.48
CA ALA A 27 31.96 -7.62 28.47
C ALA A 27 33.40 -7.42 29.01
N PRO A 28 34.51 -7.85 28.36
CA PRO A 28 34.70 -8.75 27.21
C PRO A 28 35.87 -9.79 27.35
N SER A 29 36.07 -10.60 26.29
CA SER A 29 37.37 -11.11 25.72
C SER A 29 38.15 -12.25 26.44
N PRO A 30 39.18 -12.90 25.80
CA PRO A 30 39.56 -13.03 24.37
C PRO A 30 40.03 -14.45 23.90
N SER A 31 40.40 -14.54 22.61
CA SER A 31 41.47 -15.40 22.02
C SER A 31 41.18 -16.91 21.84
N LEU A 32 41.70 -17.68 20.88
CA LEU A 32 42.74 -17.60 19.84
C LEU A 32 42.62 -18.93 19.05
N LEU A 33 42.80 -18.96 17.71
CA LEU A 33 43.78 -19.82 17.02
C LEU A 33 43.54 -19.94 15.50
N SER A 34 44.66 -19.77 14.83
CA SER A 34 45.04 -19.91 13.43
C SER A 34 44.90 -21.32 12.83
N GLY A 35 44.74 -21.40 11.50
CA GLY A 35 45.03 -22.61 10.73
C GLY A 35 44.94 -22.40 9.22
N LEU A 36 46.07 -22.04 8.59
CA LEU A 36 46.29 -22.04 7.14
C LEU A 36 46.43 -23.47 6.59
N SER A 37 46.05 -23.66 5.32
CA SER A 37 46.93 -24.18 4.24
C SER A 37 46.35 -25.29 3.32
N THR A 38 46.11 -24.90 2.07
CA THR A 38 46.59 -25.45 0.78
C THR A 38 46.24 -26.86 0.25
N HIS A 39 46.04 -26.83 -1.09
CA HIS A 39 46.20 -27.84 -2.15
C HIS A 39 44.90 -28.53 -2.60
N SER A 40 44.65 -28.83 -3.87
CA SER A 40 45.15 -28.46 -5.21
C SER A 40 44.38 -29.33 -6.22
N LYS A 41 44.14 -28.82 -7.43
CA LYS A 41 43.92 -29.54 -8.72
C LYS A 41 42.54 -30.17 -9.03
N ALA A 42 41.86 -29.53 -9.98
CA ALA A 42 41.02 -30.12 -11.03
C ALA A 42 41.88 -30.92 -12.05
N PRO A 43 41.39 -31.40 -13.23
CA PRO A 43 40.03 -31.49 -13.79
C PRO A 43 39.71 -32.89 -14.40
N LEU A 44 38.51 -33.12 -14.95
CA LEU A 44 38.30 -34.05 -16.07
C LEU A 44 37.06 -33.67 -16.90
N ILE A 45 37.20 -33.81 -18.22
CA ILE A 45 36.44 -33.24 -19.33
C ILE A 45 35.55 -34.31 -19.99
N ALA A 46 34.51 -33.85 -20.72
CA ALA A 46 33.79 -34.49 -21.84
C ALA A 46 32.70 -35.52 -21.47
N ARG A 47 31.55 -35.63 -22.17
CA ARG A 47 31.15 -35.17 -23.52
C ARG A 47 29.61 -35.24 -23.66
N SER A 48 29.07 -34.41 -24.53
CA SER A 48 27.68 -34.42 -25.03
C SER A 48 27.35 -35.65 -25.89
N PRO A 49 26.04 -35.95 -26.04
CA PRO A 49 25.51 -36.12 -27.40
C PRO A 49 24.12 -35.49 -27.62
N ARG A 50 23.96 -34.82 -28.76
CA ARG A 50 22.72 -34.70 -29.56
C ARG A 50 23.10 -35.14 -30.99
N PRO A 51 22.17 -35.46 -31.92
CA PRO A 51 20.72 -35.22 -31.89
C PRO A 51 19.85 -36.42 -32.35
N SER A 52 18.53 -36.34 -32.11
CA SER A 52 17.56 -36.86 -33.08
C SER A 52 16.26 -36.06 -32.97
N ALA A 53 15.79 -35.58 -34.11
CA ALA A 53 14.55 -34.85 -34.28
C ALA A 53 13.33 -35.77 -34.11
N SER A 54 12.29 -35.27 -33.46
CA SER A 54 10.91 -35.65 -33.76
C SER A 54 10.07 -34.38 -33.73
N ALA A 55 9.57 -33.99 -34.89
CA ALA A 55 8.53 -33.00 -35.03
C ALA A 55 7.27 -33.51 -34.33
N GLY A 56 6.90 -32.87 -33.23
CA GLY A 56 5.60 -32.99 -32.60
C GLY A 56 5.13 -31.57 -32.34
N GLY A 57 4.03 -31.18 -32.99
CA GLY A 57 3.40 -29.88 -32.80
C GLY A 57 2.98 -29.71 -31.35
N GLY A 58 3.83 -29.04 -30.58
CA GLY A 58 3.43 -28.46 -29.31
C GLY A 58 2.74 -27.15 -29.62
N VAL A 59 1.42 -27.10 -29.40
CA VAL A 59 0.74 -25.84 -29.15
C VAL A 59 1.48 -25.23 -27.96
N SER A 60 2.33 -24.23 -28.23
CA SER A 60 2.87 -23.38 -27.17
C SER A 60 1.65 -22.72 -26.55
N GLY A 61 1.17 -23.27 -25.43
CA GLY A 61 0.24 -22.55 -24.58
C GLY A 61 0.86 -21.19 -24.34
N MET A 62 0.24 -20.14 -24.87
CA MET A 62 0.68 -18.78 -24.59
C MET A 62 0.69 -18.67 -23.07
N LYS A 63 1.89 -18.57 -22.50
CA LYS A 63 2.07 -18.23 -21.08
C LYS A 63 1.18 -17.02 -20.83
N ALA A 64 0.27 -17.09 -19.86
CA ALA A 64 -0.49 -15.92 -19.46
C ALA A 64 0.53 -14.87 -19.01
N ALA A 65 0.68 -13.82 -19.82
CA ALA A 65 1.66 -12.77 -19.59
C ALA A 65 1.00 -11.73 -18.70
N LEU A 66 1.72 -11.31 -17.65
CA LEU A 66 1.32 -10.19 -16.82
C LEU A 66 1.01 -9.00 -17.74
N SER A 67 -0.22 -8.52 -17.68
CA SER A 67 -0.72 -7.50 -18.61
C SER A 67 -0.79 -6.12 -17.98
N ALA A 68 -0.90 -6.05 -16.64
CA ALA A 68 -0.87 -4.78 -15.92
C ALA A 68 -0.31 -4.91 -14.49
N LEU A 69 0.41 -3.87 -14.07
CA LEU A 69 0.69 -3.54 -12.66
C LEU A 69 -0.22 -2.41 -12.20
N LEU A 70 -0.96 -2.64 -11.12
CA LEU A 70 -1.87 -1.66 -10.52
C LEU A 70 -1.40 -1.33 -9.11
N PHE A 71 -0.88 -0.12 -8.92
CA PHE A 71 -0.40 0.32 -7.61
C PHE A 71 -1.51 1.03 -6.84
N ASP A 72 -1.66 0.77 -5.53
CA ASP A 72 -2.24 1.80 -4.65
C ASP A 72 -1.30 3.02 -4.59
N CYS A 73 -1.78 4.15 -4.08
CA CYS A 73 -0.97 5.36 -3.92
C CYS A 73 -0.41 5.51 -2.51
N ASP A 74 -1.28 5.49 -1.50
CA ASP A 74 -0.97 5.91 -0.14
C ASP A 74 -0.41 4.73 0.62
N GLY A 75 0.80 4.85 1.16
CA GLY A 75 1.49 3.72 1.76
C GLY A 75 2.17 2.81 0.74
N VAL A 76 1.87 2.88 -0.57
CA VAL A 76 2.57 2.11 -1.62
C VAL A 76 3.57 2.94 -2.41
N LEU A 77 3.14 4.01 -3.10
CA LEU A 77 4.08 4.85 -3.87
C LEU A 77 4.94 5.70 -2.93
N ALA A 78 4.35 6.17 -1.83
CA ALA A 78 4.97 6.96 -0.80
C ALA A 78 4.29 6.67 0.54
N ASP A 79 5.01 6.76 1.66
CA ASP A 79 4.40 6.66 2.99
C ASP A 79 3.72 7.99 3.37
N THR A 80 2.62 8.30 2.69
CA THR A 80 1.98 9.62 2.70
C THR A 80 1.44 10.01 4.07
N GLU A 81 1.01 9.06 4.88
CA GLU A 81 0.53 9.34 6.23
C GLU A 81 1.71 9.69 7.17
N ARG A 82 2.81 8.93 7.14
CA ARG A 82 3.99 9.16 8.01
C ARG A 82 4.80 10.37 7.57
N ASP A 83 5.14 10.45 6.30
CA ASP A 83 6.11 11.41 5.76
C ASP A 83 5.44 12.63 5.10
N GLY A 84 4.11 12.61 4.96
CA GLY A 84 3.34 13.70 4.38
C GLY A 84 2.38 14.34 5.36
N HIS A 85 1.26 13.66 5.64
CA HIS A 85 0.14 14.20 6.40
C HIS A 85 0.55 14.58 7.82
N ARG A 86 1.24 13.69 8.55
CA ARG A 86 1.74 13.94 9.90
C ARG A 86 2.66 15.17 9.95
N ILE A 87 3.60 15.28 9.01
CA ILE A 87 4.49 16.44 8.90
C ILE A 87 3.68 17.72 8.63
N ALA A 88 2.72 17.67 7.72
CA ALA A 88 1.88 18.81 7.39
C ALA A 88 0.98 19.27 8.55
N PHE A 89 0.50 18.35 9.39
CA PHE A 89 -0.19 18.70 10.63
C PHE A 89 0.73 19.42 11.61
N ASN A 90 1.92 18.85 11.88
CA ASN A 90 2.88 19.45 12.80
C ASN A 90 3.31 20.86 12.37
N LEU A 91 3.56 21.06 11.07
CA LEU A 91 3.88 22.39 10.54
C LEU A 91 2.69 23.36 10.67
N ALA A 92 1.45 22.91 10.46
CA ALA A 92 0.27 23.74 10.66
C ALA A 92 0.10 24.14 12.14
N PHE A 93 0.40 23.24 13.08
CA PHE A 93 0.38 23.53 14.51
C PHE A 93 1.47 24.52 14.90
N GLU A 94 2.69 24.32 14.40
CA GLU A 94 3.84 25.20 14.62
C GLU A 94 3.58 26.62 14.10
N GLU A 95 3.09 26.77 12.87
CA GLU A 95 2.76 28.08 12.28
C GLU A 95 1.69 28.86 13.06
N ASN A 96 0.86 28.17 13.84
CA ASN A 96 -0.19 28.78 14.66
C ASN A 96 0.20 28.83 16.16
N ASP A 97 1.45 28.51 16.52
CA ASP A 97 1.98 28.46 17.90
C ASP A 97 1.08 27.64 18.84
N LEU A 98 0.53 26.52 18.36
CA LEU A 98 -0.36 25.69 19.16
C LEU A 98 0.44 24.96 20.24
N LYS A 99 0.01 25.13 21.49
CA LYS A 99 0.64 24.52 22.65
C LYS A 99 -0.32 23.56 23.34
N LYS A 100 0.22 22.47 23.86
CA LYS A 100 -0.48 21.56 24.76
C LYS A 100 -0.74 22.27 26.12
N PRO A 101 -1.60 21.72 26.99
CA PRO A 101 -1.84 22.26 28.33
C PRO A 101 -0.59 22.39 29.22
N ASP A 102 0.44 21.57 28.96
CA ASP A 102 1.74 21.64 29.65
C ASP A 102 2.63 22.80 29.16
N GLY A 103 2.18 23.56 28.15
CA GLY A 103 2.88 24.70 27.56
C GLY A 103 3.89 24.34 26.46
N GLU A 104 4.09 23.05 26.18
CA GLU A 104 4.96 22.61 25.09
C GLU A 104 4.26 22.70 23.74
N LEU A 105 5.04 22.78 22.66
CA LEU A 105 4.52 22.80 21.29
C LEU A 105 3.72 21.53 20.99
N MET A 106 2.61 21.70 20.28
CA MET A 106 1.79 20.58 19.82
C MET A 106 2.47 19.86 18.66
N VAL A 107 2.88 18.61 18.92
CA VAL A 107 3.55 17.75 17.94
C VAL A 107 2.97 16.36 18.00
N TRP A 108 2.63 15.81 16.83
CA TRP A 108 2.28 14.41 16.64
C TRP A 108 3.50 13.64 16.14
N ASP A 109 4.11 12.86 17.04
CA ASP A 109 5.11 11.86 16.65
C ASP A 109 4.47 10.69 15.88
N GLU A 110 5.28 9.80 15.32
CA GLU A 110 4.80 8.67 14.50
C GLU A 110 3.87 7.75 15.30
N LYS A 111 4.20 7.46 16.57
CA LYS A 111 3.44 6.54 17.42
C LYS A 111 2.07 7.10 17.78
N LEU A 112 2.01 8.38 18.13
CA LEU A 112 0.76 9.08 18.41
C LEU A 112 -0.08 9.20 17.14
N TYR A 113 0.53 9.60 16.03
CA TYR A 113 -0.18 9.76 14.76
C TYR A 113 -0.80 8.45 14.26
N GLY A 114 -0.10 7.32 14.42
CA GLY A 114 -0.63 5.99 14.09
C GLY A 114 -1.95 5.69 14.81
N LYS A 115 -2.08 6.05 16.08
CA LYS A 115 -3.36 5.89 16.81
C LYS A 115 -4.43 6.87 16.32
N LEU A 116 -4.02 8.09 16.00
CA LEU A 116 -4.92 9.15 15.57
C LEU A 116 -5.49 8.89 14.15
N VAL A 117 -4.78 8.14 13.30
CA VAL A 117 -5.23 7.85 11.94
C VAL A 117 -6.55 7.07 11.94
N GLU A 118 -6.76 6.20 12.94
CA GLU A 118 -7.96 5.36 13.16
C GLU A 118 -9.24 6.17 13.40
N THR A 119 -9.14 7.41 13.87
CA THR A 119 -10.31 8.25 14.17
C THR A 119 -11.09 8.65 12.91
N GLY A 120 -10.47 8.52 11.73
CA GLY A 120 -11.04 8.91 10.44
C GLY A 120 -11.18 10.44 10.30
N GLY A 121 -10.83 10.99 9.13
CA GLY A 121 -10.97 12.43 8.86
C GLY A 121 -9.97 13.33 9.62
N GLY A 122 -9.40 14.31 8.93
CA GLY A 122 -8.34 15.13 9.51
C GLY A 122 -8.80 16.12 10.59
N LYS A 123 -10.06 16.59 10.54
CA LYS A 123 -10.59 17.56 11.52
C LYS A 123 -11.06 16.85 12.78
N GLU A 124 -11.77 15.75 12.58
CA GLU A 124 -12.27 14.84 13.60
C GLU A 124 -11.10 14.30 14.43
N ARG A 125 -10.00 13.95 13.77
CA ARG A 125 -8.73 13.59 14.42
C ARG A 125 -8.18 14.68 15.36
N MET A 126 -8.19 15.94 14.93
CA MET A 126 -7.76 17.05 15.79
C MET A 126 -8.69 17.21 16.99
N MET A 127 -10.01 17.17 16.77
CA MET A 127 -11.00 17.27 17.85
C MET A 127 -10.83 16.15 18.89
N ALA A 128 -10.72 14.90 18.45
CA ALA A 128 -10.53 13.75 19.32
C ALA A 128 -9.20 13.84 20.09
N TYR A 129 -8.13 14.29 19.44
CA TYR A 129 -6.85 14.52 20.11
C TYR A 129 -6.95 15.60 21.18
N TRP A 130 -7.58 16.75 20.89
CA TRP A 130 -7.73 17.85 21.84
C TRP A 130 -8.57 17.46 23.04
N GLU A 131 -9.65 16.69 22.83
CA GLU A 131 -10.44 16.09 23.91
C GLU A 131 -9.58 15.14 24.76
N MET A 132 -8.80 14.26 24.13
CA MET A 132 -7.93 13.30 24.82
C MET A 132 -6.90 13.98 25.73
N ILE A 133 -6.34 15.13 25.33
CA ILE A 133 -5.34 15.84 26.13
C ILE A 133 -5.95 16.91 27.06
N GLY A 134 -7.27 17.11 27.05
CA GLY A 134 -7.94 18.16 27.83
C GLY A 134 -7.59 19.58 27.39
N TRP A 135 -7.40 19.81 26.10
CA TRP A 135 -7.09 21.14 25.55
C TRP A 135 -8.36 21.86 25.12
N GLU A 136 -8.82 22.80 25.95
CA GLU A 136 -10.12 23.49 25.80
C GLU A 136 -10.11 24.65 24.80
N GLU A 137 -8.94 25.06 24.32
CA GLU A 137 -8.81 26.14 23.31
C GLU A 137 -9.17 25.68 21.89
N GLY A 138 -9.19 24.36 21.66
CA GLY A 138 -9.51 23.77 20.37
C GLY A 138 -11.01 23.74 20.09
N ASP A 139 -11.42 24.25 18.94
CA ASP A 139 -12.80 24.15 18.45
C ASP A 139 -12.88 23.73 16.97
N TRP A 140 -14.09 23.51 16.48
CA TRP A 140 -14.32 23.05 15.11
C TRP A 140 -13.86 24.05 14.05
N GLU A 141 -13.95 25.35 14.31
CA GLU A 141 -13.51 26.38 13.36
C GLU A 141 -11.99 26.44 13.27
N LEU A 142 -11.29 26.29 14.40
CA LEU A 142 -9.85 26.13 14.42
C LEU A 142 -9.42 24.85 13.69
N ALA A 143 -10.10 23.71 13.94
CA ALA A 143 -9.84 22.47 13.23
C ALA A 143 -9.99 22.64 11.71
N LYS A 144 -11.04 23.34 11.25
CA LYS A 144 -11.23 23.64 9.83
C LYS A 144 -10.09 24.50 9.28
N LYS A 145 -9.71 25.59 9.97
CA LYS A 145 -8.61 26.47 9.57
C LYS A 145 -7.28 25.72 9.45
N LEU A 146 -6.94 24.91 10.47
CA LEU A 146 -5.73 24.11 10.49
C LEU A 146 -5.74 23.06 9.38
N HIS A 147 -6.87 22.39 9.16
CA HIS A 147 -7.00 21.40 8.09
C HIS A 147 -6.82 22.03 6.69
N GLU A 148 -7.38 23.21 6.45
CA GLU A 148 -7.19 23.96 5.21
C GLU A 148 -5.74 24.40 5.01
N ARG A 149 -5.02 24.74 6.10
CA ARG A 149 -3.59 25.09 6.02
C ARG A 149 -2.73 23.85 5.81
N LYS A 150 -2.93 22.80 6.60
CA LYS A 150 -2.31 21.48 6.47
C LYS A 150 -2.45 20.94 5.05
N THR A 151 -3.60 21.10 4.42
CA THR A 151 -3.84 20.65 3.04
C THR A 151 -2.90 21.36 2.05
N LYS A 152 -2.71 22.68 2.21
CA LYS A 152 -1.77 23.45 1.37
C LYS A 152 -0.32 23.03 1.64
N ILE A 153 0.06 22.90 2.92
CA ILE A 153 1.41 22.45 3.30
C ILE A 153 1.70 21.06 2.70
N PHE A 154 0.75 20.14 2.77
CA PHE A 154 0.91 18.81 2.18
C PHE A 154 1.13 18.87 0.66
N SER A 155 0.34 19.67 -0.07
CA SER A 155 0.57 19.90 -1.49
C SER A 155 1.96 20.49 -1.79
N ASP A 156 2.45 21.40 -0.94
CA ASP A 156 3.79 21.99 -1.06
C ASP A 156 4.90 20.96 -0.76
N LEU A 157 4.69 20.06 0.21
CA LEU A 157 5.63 18.97 0.52
C LEU A 157 5.77 18.01 -0.67
N ILE A 158 4.65 17.63 -1.31
CA ILE A 158 4.69 16.81 -2.53
C ILE A 158 5.41 17.56 -3.66
N ALA A 159 5.00 18.81 -3.93
CA ALA A 159 5.55 19.58 -5.05
C ALA A 159 7.05 19.88 -4.90
N SER A 160 7.56 19.96 -3.67
CA SER A 160 8.98 20.16 -3.37
C SER A 160 9.80 18.87 -3.31
N GLY A 161 9.18 17.70 -3.51
CA GLY A 161 9.86 16.41 -3.47
C GLY A 161 10.33 15.99 -2.06
N LYS A 162 9.72 16.55 -1.01
CA LYS A 162 10.09 16.26 0.39
C LYS A 162 9.49 14.97 0.93
N ILE A 163 8.50 14.40 0.24
CA ILE A 163 7.92 13.09 0.56
C ILE A 163 8.67 12.04 -0.28
N PRO A 164 9.50 11.18 0.30
CA PRO A 164 10.22 10.18 -0.50
C PRO A 164 9.24 9.19 -1.14
N LEU A 165 9.56 8.75 -2.35
CA LEU A 165 8.94 7.55 -2.91
C LEU A 165 9.47 6.33 -2.15
N ARG A 166 8.65 5.28 -2.01
CA ARG A 166 9.08 4.05 -1.36
C ARG A 166 10.08 3.30 -2.23
N ASP A 167 10.99 2.59 -1.56
CA ASP A 167 12.08 1.87 -2.21
C ASP A 167 11.52 0.78 -3.16
N GLY A 168 12.15 0.66 -4.33
CA GLY A 168 11.79 -0.31 -5.38
C GLY A 168 10.62 0.10 -6.28
N VAL A 169 9.80 1.10 -5.91
CA VAL A 169 8.64 1.55 -6.72
C VAL A 169 9.06 2.00 -8.12
N VAL A 170 10.01 2.94 -8.20
CA VAL A 170 10.46 3.49 -9.49
C VAL A 170 11.10 2.42 -10.36
N ARG A 171 11.90 1.53 -9.74
CA ARG A 171 12.54 0.41 -10.42
C ARG A 171 11.52 -0.54 -11.03
N LEU A 172 10.50 -0.95 -10.26
CA LEU A 172 9.45 -1.85 -10.72
C LEU A 172 8.60 -1.23 -11.84
N VAL A 173 8.31 0.07 -11.75
CA VAL A 173 7.64 0.81 -12.84
C VAL A 173 8.49 0.79 -14.11
N ASP A 174 9.80 1.03 -14.02
CA ASP A 174 10.70 0.98 -15.18
C ASP A 174 10.74 -0.40 -15.84
N GLU A 175 10.82 -1.46 -15.04
CA GLU A 175 10.80 -2.83 -15.52
C GLU A 175 9.48 -3.17 -16.22
N ALA A 176 8.35 -2.80 -15.63
CA ALA A 176 7.03 -3.01 -16.23
C ALA A 176 6.90 -2.30 -17.59
N LEU A 177 7.27 -1.01 -17.63
CA LEU A 177 7.21 -0.23 -18.87
C LEU A 177 8.16 -0.77 -19.95
N LYS A 178 9.29 -1.37 -19.57
CA LYS A 178 10.25 -1.99 -20.50
C LYS A 178 9.72 -3.29 -21.11
N GLU A 179 8.94 -4.06 -20.35
CA GLU A 179 8.32 -5.31 -20.80
C GLU A 179 6.90 -5.11 -21.38
N ASP A 180 6.54 -3.87 -21.75
CA ASP A 180 5.22 -3.49 -22.28
C ASP A 180 4.03 -3.82 -21.37
N VAL A 181 4.28 -3.96 -20.06
CA VAL A 181 3.25 -4.14 -19.03
C VAL A 181 2.63 -2.78 -18.71
N LYS A 182 1.30 -2.71 -18.73
CA LYS A 182 0.59 -1.45 -18.45
C LYS A 182 0.72 -1.10 -16.97
N VAL A 183 0.86 0.19 -16.67
CA VAL A 183 0.94 0.67 -15.28
C VAL A 183 -0.21 1.62 -15.00
N ALA A 184 -0.88 1.41 -13.86
CA ALA A 184 -1.87 2.35 -13.34
C ALA A 184 -1.77 2.51 -11.83
N VAL A 185 -2.33 3.60 -11.33
CA VAL A 185 -2.47 3.90 -9.91
C VAL A 185 -3.95 3.96 -9.56
N CYS A 186 -4.36 3.21 -8.54
CA CYS A 186 -5.74 3.02 -8.11
C CYS A 186 -5.88 3.40 -6.63
N SER A 187 -6.46 4.56 -6.33
CA SER A 187 -6.51 5.11 -4.97
C SER A 187 -7.87 5.68 -4.60
N THR A 188 -8.18 5.72 -3.30
CA THR A 188 -9.37 6.41 -2.78
C THR A 188 -9.14 7.89 -2.49
N SER A 189 -7.88 8.33 -2.54
CA SER A 189 -7.44 9.72 -2.34
C SER A 189 -7.80 10.62 -3.50
N ASN A 190 -7.75 11.94 -3.27
CA ASN A 190 -8.05 12.92 -4.31
C ASN A 190 -7.09 12.81 -5.50
N GLU A 191 -7.62 12.83 -6.72
CA GLU A 191 -6.87 12.71 -7.98
C GLU A 191 -5.69 13.69 -8.09
N LYS A 192 -5.85 14.94 -7.62
CA LYS A 192 -4.76 15.93 -7.68
C LYS A 192 -3.56 15.51 -6.83
N ALA A 193 -3.80 14.97 -5.63
CA ALA A 193 -2.72 14.52 -4.76
C ALA A 193 -2.01 13.30 -5.37
N VAL A 194 -2.78 12.34 -5.87
CA VAL A 194 -2.25 11.16 -6.57
C VAL A 194 -1.42 11.56 -7.79
N ALA A 195 -1.92 12.47 -8.63
CA ALA A 195 -1.21 12.97 -9.79
C ALA A 195 0.10 13.69 -9.42
N GLN A 196 0.13 14.42 -8.31
CA GLN A 196 1.35 15.04 -7.83
C GLN A 196 2.38 14.00 -7.36
N ILE A 197 1.97 12.94 -6.66
CA ILE A 197 2.86 11.84 -6.24
C ILE A 197 3.37 11.08 -7.47
N VAL A 198 2.50 10.76 -8.43
CA VAL A 198 2.90 10.11 -9.68
C VAL A 198 3.93 10.95 -10.45
N LYS A 199 3.76 12.28 -10.45
CA LYS A 199 4.72 13.20 -11.09
C LYS A 199 6.11 13.17 -10.45
N MET A 200 6.24 12.78 -9.18
CA MET A 200 7.55 12.64 -8.51
C MET A 200 8.41 11.53 -9.12
N MET A 201 7.79 10.56 -9.80
CA MET A 201 8.51 9.54 -10.57
C MET A 201 9.11 10.09 -11.88
N GLY A 202 8.81 11.33 -12.25
CA GLY A 202 9.28 12.01 -13.45
C GLY A 202 8.24 12.04 -14.57
N ASP A 203 8.28 13.11 -15.39
CA ASP A 203 7.26 13.40 -16.39
C ASP A 203 7.09 12.29 -17.44
N ASP A 204 8.18 11.62 -17.85
CA ASP A 204 8.12 10.52 -18.82
C ASP A 204 7.31 9.33 -18.28
N ARG A 205 7.58 8.89 -17.04
CA ARG A 205 6.81 7.81 -16.39
C ARG A 205 5.37 8.24 -16.15
N ALA A 206 5.17 9.44 -15.61
CA ALA A 206 3.85 9.97 -15.31
C ALA A 206 2.95 10.01 -16.56
N SER A 207 3.50 10.29 -17.75
CA SER A 207 2.75 10.28 -19.01
C SER A 207 2.26 8.89 -19.45
N LYS A 208 2.84 7.81 -18.90
CA LYS A 208 2.56 6.41 -19.23
C LYS A 208 1.72 5.71 -18.15
N ILE A 209 1.53 6.35 -17.00
CA ILE A 209 0.78 5.81 -15.85
C ILE A 209 -0.64 6.37 -15.88
N GLN A 210 -1.64 5.49 -15.93
CA GLN A 210 -3.04 5.90 -15.79
C GLN A 210 -3.43 6.06 -14.33
N ILE A 211 -4.26 7.05 -14.01
CA ILE A 211 -4.68 7.34 -12.63
C ILE A 211 -6.19 7.12 -12.51
N PHE A 212 -6.58 6.28 -11.57
CA PHE A 212 -7.95 6.02 -11.15
C PHE A 212 -8.06 6.40 -9.67
N ALA A 213 -8.57 7.60 -9.38
CA ALA A 213 -8.51 8.17 -8.03
C ALA A 213 -9.77 8.94 -7.63
N GLY A 214 -10.02 9.04 -6.33
CA GLY A 214 -11.09 9.86 -5.76
C GLY A 214 -12.47 9.23 -5.92
N ASP A 215 -13.39 9.96 -6.57
CA ASP A 215 -14.80 9.56 -6.73
C ASP A 215 -15.09 9.06 -8.16
N VAL A 216 -14.08 8.53 -8.86
CA VAL A 216 -14.23 7.89 -10.18
C VAL A 216 -15.09 6.62 -10.14
N VAL A 217 -15.28 6.06 -8.96
CA VAL A 217 -16.15 4.91 -8.69
C VAL A 217 -17.12 5.21 -7.56
N GLN A 218 -18.28 4.56 -7.59
CA GLN A 218 -19.32 4.75 -6.58
C GLN A 218 -18.95 4.12 -5.24
N PHE A 219 -18.43 2.89 -5.27
CA PHE A 219 -18.04 2.15 -4.08
C PHE A 219 -16.51 2.13 -3.97
N LYS A 220 -16.00 2.52 -2.81
CA LYS A 220 -14.56 2.56 -2.52
C LYS A 220 -14.10 1.21 -1.96
N LYS A 221 -12.79 0.98 -1.92
CA LYS A 221 -12.16 -0.18 -1.26
C LYS A 221 -12.80 -0.38 0.13
N PRO A 222 -13.23 -1.60 0.51
CA PRO A 222 -12.86 -2.90 -0.05
C PRO A 222 -13.67 -3.36 -1.27
N ALA A 223 -14.56 -2.53 -1.82
CA ALA A 223 -15.22 -2.86 -3.07
C ALA A 223 -14.21 -2.89 -4.25
N PRO A 224 -14.36 -3.82 -5.22
CA PRO A 224 -13.38 -4.01 -6.29
C PRO A 224 -13.43 -2.94 -7.38
N ASP A 225 -14.42 -2.03 -7.34
CA ASP A 225 -14.79 -1.14 -8.43
C ASP A 225 -13.61 -0.39 -9.06
N VAL A 226 -12.67 0.12 -8.26
CA VAL A 226 -11.52 0.88 -8.79
C VAL A 226 -10.57 0.01 -9.60
N TYR A 227 -10.34 -1.23 -9.15
CA TYR A 227 -9.50 -2.20 -9.86
C TYR A 227 -10.21 -2.74 -11.10
N GLU A 228 -11.51 -3.02 -11.02
CA GLU A 228 -12.32 -3.40 -12.19
C GLU A 228 -12.34 -2.28 -13.25
N LEU A 229 -12.53 -1.03 -12.82
CA LEU A 229 -12.45 0.13 -13.71
C LEU A 229 -11.09 0.23 -14.39
N ALA A 230 -10.00 0.04 -13.64
CA ALA A 230 -8.66 0.06 -14.18
C ALA A 230 -8.46 -1.04 -15.22
N ALA A 231 -8.77 -2.30 -14.91
CA ALA A 231 -8.64 -3.41 -15.86
C ALA A 231 -9.48 -3.21 -17.13
N ASN A 232 -10.74 -2.77 -16.98
CA ASN A 232 -11.64 -2.48 -18.10
C ASN A 232 -11.08 -1.36 -19.00
N THR A 233 -10.60 -0.27 -18.41
CA THR A 233 -10.03 0.87 -19.14
C THR A 233 -8.74 0.48 -19.85
N LEU A 234 -7.89 -0.29 -19.18
CA LEU A 234 -6.65 -0.83 -19.73
C LEU A 234 -6.88 -1.95 -20.74
N LYS A 235 -8.10 -2.52 -20.83
CA LYS A 235 -8.46 -3.66 -21.69
C LYS A 235 -7.56 -4.88 -21.42
N VAL A 236 -7.41 -5.22 -20.15
CA VAL A 236 -6.69 -6.40 -19.68
C VAL A 236 -7.64 -7.27 -18.87
N LYS A 237 -7.33 -8.56 -18.75
CA LYS A 237 -8.12 -9.43 -17.89
C LYS A 237 -7.67 -9.26 -16.43
N PRO A 238 -8.58 -9.31 -15.45
CA PRO A 238 -8.18 -9.24 -14.05
C PRO A 238 -7.20 -10.34 -13.62
N GLU A 239 -7.36 -11.55 -14.16
CA GLU A 239 -6.46 -12.69 -13.91
C GLU A 239 -5.02 -12.45 -14.36
N ASP A 240 -4.80 -11.49 -15.29
CA ASP A 240 -3.50 -11.11 -15.81
C ASP A 240 -2.96 -9.81 -15.15
N CYS A 241 -3.56 -9.37 -14.05
CA CYS A 241 -3.14 -8.18 -13.29
C CYS A 241 -2.42 -8.57 -12.00
N MET A 242 -1.41 -7.77 -11.65
CA MET A 242 -0.82 -7.74 -10.31
C MET A 242 -1.07 -6.40 -9.65
N VAL A 243 -1.68 -6.43 -8.48
CA VAL A 243 -1.91 -5.28 -7.62
C VAL A 243 -0.76 -5.17 -6.62
N ILE A 244 -0.29 -3.94 -6.35
CA ILE A 244 0.64 -3.64 -5.26
C ILE A 244 -0.12 -2.79 -4.24
N GLU A 245 -0.29 -3.32 -3.02
CA GLU A 245 -1.10 -2.75 -1.94
C GLU A 245 -0.33 -2.67 -0.62
N ASP A 246 -0.83 -1.91 0.34
CA ASP A 246 -0.25 -1.86 1.69
C ASP A 246 -1.24 -2.27 2.81
N SER A 247 -2.54 -2.32 2.52
CA SER A 247 -3.61 -2.49 3.52
C SER A 247 -4.52 -3.69 3.24
N CYS A 248 -5.11 -4.26 4.29
CA CYS A 248 -6.05 -5.39 4.20
C CYS A 248 -7.33 -5.01 3.44
N ILE A 249 -7.80 -3.77 3.58
CA ILE A 249 -8.94 -3.22 2.83
C ILE A 249 -8.62 -3.19 1.34
N GLY A 250 -7.39 -2.78 1.00
CA GLY A 250 -6.89 -2.76 -0.36
C GLY A 250 -6.70 -4.14 -0.97
N LEU A 251 -6.09 -5.05 -0.20
CA LEU A 251 -5.97 -6.47 -0.55
C LEU A 251 -7.35 -7.08 -0.83
N ALA A 252 -8.33 -6.87 0.06
CA ALA A 252 -9.69 -7.38 -0.13
C ALA A 252 -10.33 -6.88 -1.44
N ALA A 253 -10.11 -5.61 -1.80
CA ALA A 253 -10.58 -5.07 -3.08
C ALA A 253 -9.90 -5.73 -4.28
N ALA A 254 -8.59 -5.97 -4.22
CA ALA A 254 -7.83 -6.66 -5.27
C ALA A 254 -8.33 -8.10 -5.47
N LYS A 255 -8.53 -8.85 -4.38
CA LYS A 255 -9.05 -10.23 -4.45
C LYS A 255 -10.49 -10.28 -4.93
N ALA A 256 -11.34 -9.35 -4.49
CA ALA A 256 -12.72 -9.23 -4.99
C ALA A 256 -12.76 -8.95 -6.50
N ALA A 257 -11.76 -8.25 -7.04
CA ALA A 257 -11.60 -8.00 -8.48
C ALA A 257 -10.99 -9.20 -9.25
N LYS A 258 -10.69 -10.32 -8.59
CA LYS A 258 -9.97 -11.49 -9.16
C LYS A 258 -8.58 -11.15 -9.70
N MET A 259 -7.84 -10.34 -8.95
CA MET A 259 -6.46 -9.97 -9.27
C MET A 259 -5.48 -10.50 -8.23
N SER A 260 -4.28 -10.84 -8.67
CA SER A 260 -3.18 -11.16 -7.73
C SER A 260 -2.72 -9.88 -7.03
N CYS A 261 -2.21 -10.00 -5.82
CA CYS A 261 -1.85 -8.89 -4.96
C CYS A 261 -0.56 -9.18 -4.17
N ILE A 262 0.43 -8.31 -4.33
CA ILE A 262 1.59 -8.22 -3.44
C ILE A 262 1.30 -7.12 -2.44
N VAL A 263 1.47 -7.42 -1.15
CA VAL A 263 1.42 -6.42 -0.08
C VAL A 263 2.83 -5.95 0.26
N THR A 264 3.04 -4.63 0.22
CA THR A 264 4.22 -3.94 0.72
C THR A 264 3.84 -3.13 1.95
N LYS A 265 4.13 -3.63 3.15
CA LYS A 265 3.67 -3.03 4.41
C LYS A 265 4.11 -1.58 4.54
N SER A 266 3.21 -0.67 4.88
CA SER A 266 3.54 0.73 5.19
C SER A 266 3.73 0.92 6.69
N THR A 267 4.06 2.14 7.14
CA THR A 267 4.30 2.39 8.58
C THR A 267 3.11 2.01 9.47
N TYR A 268 1.88 2.24 9.00
CA TYR A 268 0.68 2.07 9.83
C TYR A 268 -0.10 0.79 9.55
N THR A 269 0.37 -0.06 8.62
CA THR A 269 -0.26 -1.35 8.29
C THR A 269 0.56 -2.56 8.72
N GLN A 270 1.62 -2.35 9.53
CA GLN A 270 2.55 -3.41 9.96
C GLN A 270 1.89 -4.58 10.67
N ASP A 271 0.91 -4.26 11.52
CA ASP A 271 0.19 -5.19 12.38
C ASP A 271 -1.08 -5.75 11.72
N GLU A 272 -1.38 -5.38 10.46
CA GLU A 272 -2.49 -5.97 9.71
C GLU A 272 -2.15 -7.39 9.23
N GLU A 273 -3.18 -8.21 9.06
CA GLU A 273 -3.09 -9.59 8.59
C GLU A 273 -3.40 -9.66 7.09
N PHE A 274 -2.52 -10.31 6.33
CA PHE A 274 -2.55 -10.33 4.85
C PHE A 274 -2.60 -11.77 4.31
N GLU A 275 -3.47 -12.61 4.86
CA GLU A 275 -3.52 -14.05 4.56
C GLU A 275 -3.73 -14.37 3.07
N ASP A 276 -4.50 -13.53 2.35
CA ASP A 276 -4.88 -13.76 0.96
C ASP A 276 -3.90 -13.18 -0.08
N ALA A 277 -2.81 -12.55 0.36
CA ALA A 277 -1.80 -11.97 -0.52
C ALA A 277 -0.85 -13.04 -1.08
N GLU A 278 -0.48 -12.91 -2.34
CA GLU A 278 0.48 -13.79 -3.00
C GLU A 278 1.89 -13.64 -2.41
N LEU A 279 2.22 -12.44 -1.92
CA LEU A 279 3.47 -12.14 -1.25
C LEU A 279 3.28 -10.92 -0.32
N VAL A 280 3.91 -10.97 0.86
CA VAL A 280 3.94 -9.86 1.82
C VAL A 280 5.39 -9.49 2.09
N VAL A 281 5.75 -8.23 1.89
CA VAL A 281 7.11 -7.69 2.05
C VAL A 281 7.10 -6.38 2.82
N ASP A 282 8.24 -6.00 3.40
CA ASP A 282 8.40 -4.70 4.05
C ASP A 282 8.62 -3.58 3.03
N ASP A 283 9.32 -3.86 1.93
CA ASP A 283 9.49 -2.97 0.78
C ASP A 283 9.86 -3.77 -0.48
N LEU A 284 9.70 -3.15 -1.66
CA LEU A 284 9.93 -3.82 -2.94
C LEU A 284 11.42 -3.97 -3.29
N GLU A 285 12.30 -3.13 -2.73
CA GLU A 285 13.73 -3.12 -3.02
C GLU A 285 14.45 -4.27 -2.30
N SER A 286 14.36 -4.32 -0.97
CA SER A 286 15.06 -5.26 -0.10
C SER A 286 14.59 -6.70 -0.31
N ALA A 287 13.30 -6.87 -0.62
CA ALA A 287 12.72 -8.17 -0.97
C ALA A 287 13.01 -8.59 -2.42
N ASN A 288 13.67 -7.74 -3.22
CA ASN A 288 13.93 -7.96 -4.65
C ASN A 288 12.66 -8.30 -5.45
N VAL A 289 11.56 -7.60 -5.17
CA VAL A 289 10.35 -7.72 -6.00
C VAL A 289 10.63 -7.02 -7.33
N ASP A 290 10.69 -7.83 -8.38
CA ASP A 290 10.91 -7.42 -9.76
C ASP A 290 9.75 -7.87 -10.66
N ILE A 291 9.78 -7.46 -11.93
CA ILE A 291 8.70 -7.82 -12.87
C ILE A 291 8.55 -9.34 -13.05
N VAL A 292 9.64 -10.11 -12.95
CA VAL A 292 9.63 -11.57 -13.06
C VAL A 292 8.92 -12.21 -11.88
N THR A 293 9.11 -11.66 -10.68
CA THR A 293 8.40 -12.05 -9.47
C THR A 293 6.90 -11.83 -9.65
N CYS A 294 6.50 -10.64 -10.12
CA CYS A 294 5.10 -10.33 -10.40
C CYS A 294 4.49 -11.32 -11.41
N GLU A 295 5.16 -11.58 -12.53
CA GLU A 295 4.71 -12.55 -13.53
C GLU A 295 4.55 -13.97 -12.97
N GLY A 296 5.53 -14.43 -12.18
CA GLY A 296 5.52 -15.77 -11.60
C GLY A 296 4.36 -15.98 -10.64
N LEU A 297 4.08 -14.97 -9.80
CA LEU A 297 2.98 -15.02 -8.85
C LEU A 297 1.62 -15.01 -9.57
N THR A 298 1.41 -14.10 -10.53
CA THR A 298 0.16 -14.05 -11.32
C THR A 298 -0.15 -15.38 -12.02
N GLN A 299 0.87 -16.10 -12.52
CA GLN A 299 0.69 -17.41 -13.16
C GLN A 299 0.35 -18.54 -12.19
N SER A 300 0.72 -18.40 -10.92
CA SER A 300 0.50 -19.43 -9.89
C SER A 300 -0.89 -19.34 -9.24
N THR A 301 -1.53 -18.18 -9.33
CA THR A 301 -2.83 -17.92 -8.72
C THR A 301 -3.93 -18.70 -9.43
N GLN A 302 -4.65 -19.53 -8.68
CA GLN A 302 -5.80 -20.27 -9.19
C GLN A 302 -7.09 -19.52 -8.86
N TRP A 303 -7.85 -19.17 -9.90
CA TRP A 303 -9.19 -18.63 -9.75
C TRP A 303 -10.20 -19.77 -9.87
N GLU A 304 -10.83 -20.15 -8.76
CA GLU A 304 -11.97 -21.07 -8.83
C GLU A 304 -13.14 -20.35 -9.52
N ASP A 305 -13.50 -20.83 -10.71
CA ASP A 305 -14.70 -20.36 -11.39
C ASP A 305 -15.91 -21.03 -10.72
N TRP A 306 -16.38 -20.41 -9.63
CA TRP A 306 -17.70 -20.69 -9.09
C TRP A 306 -18.69 -20.23 -10.14
N GLY A 307 -19.01 -21.12 -11.09
CA GLY A 307 -19.93 -20.86 -12.19
C GLY A 307 -21.27 -20.39 -11.65
N ILE A 308 -21.40 -19.06 -11.47
CA ILE A 308 -22.67 -18.42 -11.24
C ILE A 308 -23.36 -18.50 -12.59
N ASP A 309 -24.29 -19.45 -12.67
CA ASP A 309 -25.18 -19.61 -13.79
C ASP A 309 -25.78 -18.23 -14.12
N LYS A 310 -25.41 -17.68 -15.29
CA LYS A 310 -25.82 -16.35 -15.73
C LYS A 310 -27.35 -16.24 -15.91
N ASP A 311 -28.07 -17.35 -15.76
CA ASP A 311 -29.53 -17.40 -15.73
C ASP A 311 -30.16 -16.94 -14.40
N ILE A 312 -29.39 -16.82 -13.30
CA ILE A 312 -29.95 -16.41 -12.00
C ILE A 312 -30.09 -14.88 -11.85
N GLN A 313 -29.37 -14.07 -12.63
CA GLN A 313 -29.57 -12.61 -12.62
C GLN A 313 -30.82 -12.15 -13.40
N ASN A 314 -31.35 -12.96 -14.32
CA ASN A 314 -32.55 -12.63 -15.09
C ASN A 314 -33.87 -13.07 -14.42
N ALA A 315 -33.81 -13.75 -13.26
CA ALA A 315 -34.99 -14.29 -12.59
C ALA A 315 -35.64 -13.37 -11.54
N ASN A 316 -35.01 -12.23 -11.17
CA ASN A 316 -35.54 -11.34 -10.11
C ASN A 316 -36.01 -9.95 -10.57
N VAL A 317 -36.12 -9.72 -11.88
CA VAL A 317 -36.82 -8.54 -12.44
C VAL A 317 -38.22 -8.96 -12.92
N GLY A 318 -39.08 -9.39 -11.99
CA GLY A 318 -40.47 -9.67 -12.32
C GLY A 318 -41.25 -10.38 -11.22
N ARG A 319 -42.25 -9.68 -10.67
CA ARG A 319 -43.23 -10.06 -9.62
C ARG A 319 -42.67 -9.80 -8.20
N GLY A 320 -43.20 -8.90 -7.37
CA GLY A 320 -44.49 -8.24 -7.28
C GLY A 320 -45.14 -8.56 -5.93
N ARG A 321 -45.46 -7.54 -5.10
CA ARG A 321 -46.32 -7.54 -3.88
C ARG A 321 -46.03 -8.66 -2.85
N TRP A 322 -45.62 -8.38 -1.63
CA TRP A 322 -46.36 -7.74 -0.53
C TRP A 322 -45.37 -7.32 0.56
#